data_AF-A0AAN7KJE9-F1
#
_entry.id   AF-A0AAN7KJE9-F1
#
_cell.length_a   1.000
_cell.length_b   1.000
_cell.length_c   1.000
_cell.angle_alpha   90.00
_cell.angle_beta   90.00
_cell.angle_gamma   90.00
#
_symmetry.space_group_name_H-M   'P 1'
#
loop_
_entity.id
_entity.type
_entity.pdbx_description
1 polymer ?
#
loop_
_entity_poly.entity_id
_entity_poly.type
_entity_poly.pdbx_seq_one_letter_code
_entity_poly.pdbx_strand_id
1 'polypeptide(L)'
;MNIDGWIPREQILGAEALSKVPEEFVPQHPSNGNPPTLFLVLNDLVNGIKSSRFTADECNEILSFLEHAYVRLDAWFGWFNTTQSGKEKGSYFWHGRDSTTVRELNAKTLTSGLDDYPRASHPSEDERHVDLRCWMLLAADCMHSIAKLVNKEANSGKVYGETAELLSDFEIINQMHFDSTHGAYLDFGNHTEKVRLSWKEVIGGNNDATRELVREVLQMPELRLVPHIGYVSLFPFMGKIIPTDSWILDKQFDLISNKSTLWTDFGLRSLARTSTLYMKRNTEHDPPYWRGPIWMNMNYLILSALDYYSKDGPYRDRAEVIYNDLRGNLIRNVVRNYRETGFLWEQYDQKQGKGKGCRPFTGWTSLILLVMSESYGSN
;
A
#
# COMPACT_ATOMS: atom_id res chain seq x y z
N MET A 1 -10.43 -0.72 -19.71
CA MET A 1 -9.25 0.12 -20.00
C MET A 1 -9.64 1.12 -21.08
N ASN A 2 -9.33 2.40 -20.90
CA ASN A 2 -9.55 3.42 -21.94
C ASN A 2 -8.39 3.42 -22.97
N ILE A 3 -8.40 4.36 -23.91
CA ILE A 3 -7.34 4.46 -24.95
C ILE A 3 -5.96 4.83 -24.38
N ASP A 4 -5.91 5.49 -23.24
CA ASP A 4 -4.68 5.93 -22.59
C ASP A 4 -4.04 4.85 -21.70
N GLY A 5 -4.65 3.67 -21.59
CA GLY A 5 -4.19 2.60 -20.70
C GLY A 5 -4.75 2.64 -19.27
N TRP A 6 -5.64 3.60 -18.95
CA TRP A 6 -6.23 3.74 -17.62
C TRP A 6 -7.35 2.73 -17.36
N ILE A 7 -7.44 2.27 -16.11
CA ILE A 7 -8.52 1.41 -15.60
C ILE A 7 -9.14 2.10 -14.36
N PRO A 8 -10.46 2.34 -14.35
CA PRO A 8 -11.12 2.90 -13.16
C PRO A 8 -10.93 2.01 -11.93
N ARG A 9 -10.63 2.62 -10.78
CA ARG A 9 -10.40 1.91 -9.51
C ARG A 9 -11.62 1.15 -9.02
N GLU A 10 -12.81 1.66 -9.31
CA GLU A 10 -14.09 1.06 -8.92
C GLU A 10 -14.98 0.89 -10.16
N GLN A 11 -15.45 -0.34 -10.39
CA GLN A 11 -16.23 -0.70 -11.58
C GLN A 11 -17.72 -0.76 -11.21
N ILE A 12 -18.43 0.35 -11.39
CA ILE A 12 -19.86 0.49 -11.06
C ILE A 12 -20.67 0.32 -12.33
N LEU A 13 -21.03 -0.93 -12.66
CA LEU A 13 -21.64 -1.29 -13.93
C LEU A 13 -23.09 -1.75 -13.75
N GLY A 14 -24.03 -1.02 -14.35
CA GLY A 14 -25.46 -1.35 -14.32
C GLY A 14 -26.21 -0.80 -13.10
N ALA A 15 -27.54 -0.87 -13.16
CA ALA A 15 -28.43 -0.24 -12.18
C ALA A 15 -28.29 -0.85 -10.77
N GLU A 16 -28.02 -2.16 -10.67
CA GLU A 16 -27.83 -2.82 -9.38
C GLU A 16 -26.60 -2.28 -8.65
N ALA A 17 -25.44 -2.21 -9.32
CA ALA A 17 -24.22 -1.66 -8.74
C ALA A 17 -24.41 -0.19 -8.35
N LEU A 18 -25.04 0.61 -9.23
CA LEU A 18 -25.32 2.02 -8.97
C LEU A 18 -26.19 2.23 -7.72
N SER A 19 -27.14 1.33 -7.45
CA SER A 19 -28.01 1.41 -6.27
C SER A 19 -27.28 1.22 -4.92
N LYS A 20 -26.02 0.76 -4.95
CA LYS A 20 -25.23 0.46 -3.75
C LYS A 20 -24.17 1.52 -3.45
N VAL A 21 -23.98 2.50 -4.34
CA VAL A 21 -22.93 3.50 -4.23
C VAL A 21 -23.56 4.89 -4.17
N PRO A 22 -23.25 5.71 -3.14
CA PRO A 22 -23.68 7.11 -3.12
C PRO A 22 -23.22 7.86 -4.38
N GLU A 23 -24.05 8.78 -4.87
CA GLU A 23 -23.86 9.44 -6.17
C GLU A 23 -22.50 10.14 -6.29
N GLU A 24 -21.99 10.69 -5.19
CA GLU A 24 -20.70 11.37 -5.11
C GLU A 24 -19.49 10.45 -5.36
N PHE A 25 -19.63 9.13 -5.20
CA PHE A 25 -18.54 8.16 -5.44
C PHE A 25 -18.63 7.48 -6.81
N VAL A 26 -19.68 7.76 -7.58
CA VAL A 26 -19.86 7.16 -8.91
C VAL A 26 -18.85 7.69 -9.93
N PRO A 27 -18.60 9.02 -10.05
CA PRO A 27 -17.64 9.54 -11.01
C PRO A 27 -16.23 8.99 -10.78
N GLN A 28 -15.62 8.48 -11.86
CA GLN A 28 -14.25 7.99 -11.85
C GLN A 28 -13.36 8.96 -12.64
N HIS A 29 -12.16 9.26 -12.10
CA HIS A 29 -11.25 10.26 -12.67
C HIS A 29 -10.05 9.59 -13.37
N PRO A 30 -9.84 9.81 -14.68
CA PRO A 30 -8.72 9.19 -15.42
C PRO A 30 -7.31 9.61 -15.00
N SER A 31 -7.18 10.64 -14.16
CA SER A 31 -5.92 11.02 -13.51
C SER A 31 -5.56 10.13 -12.31
N ASN A 32 -6.55 9.41 -11.77
CA ASN A 32 -6.45 8.72 -10.49
C ASN A 32 -6.09 7.25 -10.71
N GLY A 33 -4.96 6.83 -10.15
CA GLY A 33 -4.51 5.44 -10.13
C GLY A 33 -5.07 4.64 -8.94
N ASN A 34 -4.70 3.36 -8.88
CA ASN A 34 -4.90 2.46 -7.75
C ASN A 34 -3.76 1.44 -7.71
N PRO A 35 -3.27 0.94 -6.56
CA PRO A 35 -2.20 -0.05 -6.51
C PRO A 35 -2.34 -1.16 -7.57
N PRO A 36 -1.34 -1.37 -8.44
CA PRO A 36 -1.44 -2.30 -9.56
C PRO A 36 -1.18 -3.74 -9.11
N THR A 37 -1.95 -4.18 -8.10
CA THR A 37 -1.81 -5.47 -7.40
C THR A 37 -1.99 -6.69 -8.31
N LEU A 38 -2.58 -6.53 -9.50
CA LEU A 38 -2.61 -7.58 -10.52
C LEU A 38 -1.20 -8.06 -10.89
N PHE A 39 -0.18 -7.19 -10.82
CA PHE A 39 1.20 -7.59 -11.04
C PHE A 39 1.72 -8.57 -9.97
N LEU A 40 1.14 -8.65 -8.76
CA LEU A 40 1.50 -9.69 -7.80
C LEU A 40 1.18 -11.08 -8.34
N VAL A 41 0.01 -11.24 -8.95
CA VAL A 41 -0.45 -12.52 -9.51
C VAL A 41 0.30 -12.83 -10.81
N LEU A 42 0.48 -11.84 -11.68
CA LEU A 42 1.26 -12.00 -12.91
C LEU A 42 2.71 -12.38 -12.60
N ASN A 43 3.32 -11.76 -11.59
CA ASN A 43 4.68 -12.10 -11.15
C ASN A 43 4.77 -13.53 -10.63
N ASP A 44 3.77 -14.00 -9.87
CA ASP A 44 3.74 -15.38 -9.37
C ASP A 44 3.63 -16.41 -10.53
N LEU A 45 2.83 -16.13 -11.56
CA LEU A 45 2.76 -16.96 -12.78
C LEU A 45 4.11 -17.01 -13.50
N VAL A 46 4.72 -15.85 -13.72
CA VAL A 46 6.04 -15.74 -14.37
C VAL A 46 7.10 -16.51 -13.59
N ASN A 47 7.17 -16.33 -12.28
CA ASN A 47 8.12 -17.02 -11.43
C ASN A 47 7.81 -18.52 -11.31
N GLY A 48 6.53 -18.92 -11.39
CA GLY A 48 6.14 -20.32 -11.48
C GLY A 48 6.64 -21.02 -12.75
N ILE A 49 6.64 -20.34 -13.90
CA ILE A 49 7.26 -20.84 -15.13
C ILE A 49 8.78 -20.99 -14.92
N LYS A 50 9.46 -19.95 -14.43
CA LYS A 50 10.93 -19.96 -14.22
C LYS A 50 11.38 -21.06 -13.25
N SER A 51 10.58 -21.35 -12.23
CA SER A 51 10.86 -22.37 -11.21
C SER A 51 10.29 -23.75 -11.52
N SER A 52 9.72 -23.96 -12.72
CA SER A 52 9.14 -25.24 -13.15
C SER A 52 8.03 -25.76 -12.21
N ARG A 53 7.19 -24.85 -11.67
CA ARG A 53 6.02 -25.21 -10.84
C ARG A 53 4.83 -25.73 -11.64
N PHE A 54 4.80 -25.47 -12.95
CA PHE A 54 3.71 -25.82 -13.84
C PHE A 54 4.12 -26.98 -14.76
N THR A 55 3.13 -27.77 -15.16
CA THR A 55 3.26 -28.74 -16.25
C THR A 55 3.50 -28.05 -17.59
N ALA A 56 3.91 -28.80 -18.62
CA ALA A 56 4.16 -28.25 -19.94
C ALA A 56 2.89 -27.62 -20.56
N ASP A 57 1.73 -28.24 -20.37
CA ASP A 57 0.46 -27.74 -20.89
C ASP A 57 0.03 -26.44 -20.19
N GLU A 58 0.13 -26.40 -18.85
CA GLU A 58 -0.12 -25.17 -18.08
C GLU A 58 0.84 -24.04 -18.47
N CYS A 59 2.13 -24.34 -18.68
CA CYS A 59 3.09 -23.35 -19.18
C CYS A 59 2.66 -22.76 -20.53
N ASN A 60 2.19 -23.60 -21.46
CA ASN A 60 1.72 -23.14 -22.78
C ASN A 60 0.47 -22.25 -22.66
N GLU A 61 -0.48 -22.61 -21.79
CA GLU A 61 -1.67 -21.79 -21.53
C GLU A 61 -1.32 -20.44 -20.92
N ILE A 62 -0.43 -20.42 -19.93
CA ILE A 62 0.03 -19.17 -19.28
C ILE A 62 0.77 -18.29 -20.30
N LEU A 63 1.69 -18.85 -21.08
CA LEU A 63 2.42 -18.10 -22.11
C LEU A 63 1.48 -17.52 -23.15
N SER A 64 0.50 -18.31 -23.62
CA SER A 64 -0.52 -17.83 -24.56
C SER A 64 -1.34 -16.69 -23.95
N PHE A 65 -1.77 -16.81 -22.70
CA PHE A 65 -2.47 -15.72 -22.00
C PHE A 65 -1.61 -14.45 -21.92
N LEU A 66 -0.35 -14.57 -21.51
CA LEU A 66 0.57 -13.44 -21.38
C LEU A 66 0.84 -12.76 -22.73
N GLU A 67 0.99 -13.53 -23.81
CA GLU A 67 1.16 -13.00 -25.17
C GLU A 67 -0.05 -12.16 -25.61
N HIS A 68 -1.27 -12.66 -25.40
CA HIS A 68 -2.50 -11.92 -25.72
C HIS A 68 -2.72 -10.71 -24.82
N ALA A 69 -2.35 -10.79 -23.55
CA ALA A 69 -2.52 -9.71 -22.58
C ALA A 69 -1.45 -8.61 -22.73
N TYR A 70 -0.29 -8.93 -23.33
CA TYR A 70 0.90 -8.09 -23.33
C TYR A 70 0.64 -6.64 -23.74
N VAL A 71 -0.05 -6.42 -24.87
CA VAL A 71 -0.33 -5.07 -25.38
C VAL A 71 -1.16 -4.24 -24.38
N ARG A 72 -2.06 -4.87 -23.63
CA ARG A 72 -2.86 -4.17 -22.59
C ARG A 72 -2.03 -3.91 -21.35
N LEU A 73 -1.19 -4.86 -20.95
CA LEU A 73 -0.29 -4.69 -19.80
C LEU A 73 0.74 -3.59 -20.05
N ASP A 74 1.28 -3.51 -21.28
CA ASP A 74 2.15 -2.41 -21.73
C ASP A 74 1.45 -1.06 -21.64
N ALA A 75 0.24 -0.94 -22.20
CA ALA A 75 -0.54 0.30 -22.11
C ALA A 75 -0.81 0.71 -20.65
N TRP A 76 -1.13 -0.24 -19.77
CA TRP A 76 -1.38 0.03 -18.36
C TRP A 76 -0.13 0.47 -17.60
N PHE A 77 1.00 -0.22 -17.81
CA PHE A 77 2.28 0.19 -17.26
C PHE A 77 2.69 1.58 -17.77
N GLY A 78 2.56 1.81 -19.08
CA GLY A 78 2.88 3.09 -19.71
C GLY A 78 2.04 4.24 -19.14
N TRP A 79 0.74 4.01 -18.90
CA TRP A 79 -0.12 4.98 -18.22
C TRP A 79 0.41 5.33 -16.83
N PHE A 80 0.70 4.34 -15.99
CA PHE A 80 1.24 4.57 -14.66
C PHE A 80 2.57 5.32 -14.69
N ASN A 81 3.51 4.82 -15.50
CA ASN A 81 4.88 5.33 -15.56
C ASN A 81 4.96 6.75 -16.11
N THR A 82 3.97 7.16 -16.90
CA THR A 82 3.88 8.52 -17.46
C THR A 82 3.08 9.46 -16.57
N THR A 83 1.92 9.01 -16.08
CA THR A 83 0.97 9.91 -15.41
C THR A 83 1.23 10.08 -13.92
N GLN A 84 1.91 9.13 -13.26
CA GLN A 84 2.15 9.19 -11.81
C GLN A 84 3.62 9.49 -11.46
N SER A 85 4.44 9.85 -12.46
CA SER A 85 5.86 10.22 -12.25
C SER A 85 5.97 11.52 -11.46
N GLY A 86 6.86 11.56 -10.46
CA GLY A 86 7.19 12.77 -9.71
C GLY A 86 8.23 13.65 -10.41
N LYS A 87 8.54 14.80 -9.80
CA LYS A 87 9.52 15.77 -10.34
C LYS A 87 10.94 15.23 -10.43
N GLU A 88 11.30 14.33 -9.51
CA GLU A 88 12.62 13.70 -9.51
C GLU A 88 12.59 12.39 -10.29
N LYS A 89 13.67 12.10 -11.03
CA LYS A 89 13.80 10.86 -11.79
C LYS A 89 13.68 9.65 -10.86
N GLY A 90 12.76 8.73 -11.17
CA GLY A 90 12.51 7.53 -10.37
C GLY A 90 11.65 7.76 -9.11
N SER A 91 11.12 8.97 -8.94
CA SER A 91 10.08 9.26 -7.94
C SER A 91 8.69 9.12 -8.57
N TYR A 92 7.71 8.79 -7.73
CA TYR A 92 6.30 8.72 -8.10
C TYR A 92 5.44 9.33 -6.99
N PHE A 93 4.27 9.81 -7.34
CA PHE A 93 3.29 10.28 -6.37
C PHE A 93 1.86 10.00 -6.84
N TRP A 94 0.94 10.00 -5.89
CA TRP A 94 -0.45 9.64 -6.11
C TRP A 94 -1.23 10.92 -6.41
N HIS A 95 -1.85 11.00 -7.58
CA HIS A 95 -2.78 12.08 -7.90
C HIS A 95 -4.11 11.94 -7.15
N GLY A 96 -4.89 13.02 -7.12
CA GLY A 96 -6.26 13.03 -6.58
C GLY A 96 -6.40 13.41 -5.10
N ARG A 97 -5.33 13.87 -4.45
CA ARG A 97 -5.40 14.44 -3.09
C ARG A 97 -5.94 15.87 -3.13
N ASP A 98 -6.83 16.23 -2.19
CA ASP A 98 -7.38 17.59 -2.09
C ASP A 98 -6.39 18.53 -1.38
N SER A 99 -5.73 19.39 -2.14
CA SER A 99 -4.78 20.39 -1.62
C SER A 99 -5.45 21.59 -0.95
N THR A 100 -6.77 21.75 -1.13
CA THR A 100 -7.56 22.91 -0.68
C THR A 100 -8.44 22.62 0.52
N THR A 101 -8.47 21.36 0.99
CA THR A 101 -9.34 20.95 2.09
C THR A 101 -9.09 21.75 3.37
N VAL A 102 -10.17 22.30 3.92
CA VAL A 102 -10.20 22.96 5.24
C VAL A 102 -10.94 22.13 6.28
N ARG A 103 -11.48 20.97 5.90
CA ARG A 103 -12.30 20.11 6.77
C ARG A 103 -11.56 18.84 7.21
N GLU A 104 -10.58 18.41 6.41
CA GLU A 104 -9.77 17.24 6.73
C GLU A 104 -8.54 17.61 7.55
N LEU A 105 -8.24 16.85 8.61
CA LEU A 105 -7.03 17.01 9.40
C LEU A 105 -5.77 16.79 8.53
N ASN A 106 -5.82 15.77 7.67
CA ASN A 106 -4.83 15.43 6.66
C ASN A 106 -5.56 15.00 5.38
N ALA A 107 -5.19 15.56 4.23
CA ALA A 107 -5.84 15.27 2.96
C ALA A 107 -5.74 13.77 2.61
N LYS A 108 -6.87 13.10 2.37
CA LYS A 108 -6.94 11.68 2.00
C LYS A 108 -6.17 11.38 0.71
N THR A 109 -5.72 10.13 0.57
CA THR A 109 -5.09 9.57 -0.64
C THR A 109 -5.83 8.32 -1.11
N LEU A 110 -7.09 8.49 -1.53
CA LEU A 110 -7.98 7.40 -1.95
C LEU A 110 -7.38 6.52 -3.07
N THR A 111 -6.55 7.13 -3.91
CA THR A 111 -5.84 6.50 -5.03
C THR A 111 -4.76 5.52 -4.59
N SER A 112 -4.28 5.61 -3.35
CA SER A 112 -3.32 4.63 -2.81
C SER A 112 -4.00 3.37 -2.27
N GLY A 113 -5.32 3.37 -2.07
CA GLY A 113 -6.04 2.33 -1.35
C GLY A 113 -5.85 2.37 0.19
N LEU A 114 -5.01 3.27 0.71
CA LEU A 114 -4.83 3.55 2.13
C LEU A 114 -5.42 4.93 2.47
N ASP A 115 -6.74 5.06 2.33
CA ASP A 115 -7.50 6.32 2.24
C ASP A 115 -7.04 7.45 3.18
N ASP A 116 -7.05 7.22 4.50
CA ASP A 116 -6.67 8.22 5.51
C ASP A 116 -5.27 7.98 6.11
N TYR A 117 -4.44 7.10 5.51
CA TYR A 117 -3.06 6.95 5.93
C TYR A 117 -2.36 8.31 5.77
N PRO A 118 -1.73 8.82 6.83
CA PRO A 118 -1.30 10.20 6.83
C PRO A 118 -0.07 10.40 5.94
N ARG A 119 -0.16 11.39 5.04
CA ARG A 119 0.94 11.83 4.15
C ARG A 119 1.29 13.28 4.40
N ALA A 120 2.03 13.93 3.50
CA ALA A 120 2.39 15.33 3.68
C ALA A 120 1.13 16.18 3.89
N SER A 121 1.23 17.14 4.82
CA SER A 121 0.06 17.88 5.33
C SER A 121 -0.49 18.89 4.32
N HIS A 122 0.32 19.30 3.34
CA HIS A 122 -0.05 20.26 2.30
C HIS A 122 0.30 19.63 0.96
N PRO A 123 -0.67 18.94 0.32
CA PRO A 123 -0.43 18.26 -0.94
C PRO A 123 0.13 19.19 -2.00
N SER A 124 1.19 18.74 -2.70
CA SER A 124 1.78 19.43 -3.84
C SER A 124 2.42 18.42 -4.80
N GLU A 125 2.84 18.88 -5.96
CA GLU A 125 3.60 18.07 -6.93
C GLU A 125 5.05 17.77 -6.47
N ASP A 126 5.47 18.27 -5.30
CA ASP A 126 6.78 17.95 -4.70
C ASP A 126 6.74 16.65 -3.89
N GLU A 127 5.57 16.00 -3.81
CA GLU A 127 5.41 14.75 -3.08
C GLU A 127 6.18 13.59 -3.73
N ARG A 128 6.72 12.72 -2.88
CA ARG A 128 7.29 11.43 -3.29
C ARG A 128 6.70 10.35 -2.40
N HIS A 129 6.01 9.39 -3.00
CA HIS A 129 5.29 8.33 -2.28
C HIS A 129 6.01 6.98 -2.41
N VAL A 130 6.52 6.48 -1.29
CA VAL A 130 7.40 5.30 -1.28
C VAL A 130 6.66 4.03 -1.68
N ASP A 131 5.38 3.92 -1.32
CA ASP A 131 4.52 2.80 -1.67
C ASP A 131 4.30 2.70 -3.19
N LEU A 132 4.01 3.82 -3.85
CA LEU A 132 3.86 3.84 -5.31
C LEU A 132 5.16 3.52 -6.03
N ARG A 133 6.30 4.04 -5.55
CA ARG A 133 7.61 3.68 -6.10
C ARG A 133 7.87 2.17 -6.04
N CYS A 134 7.50 1.52 -4.94
CA CYS A 134 7.64 0.07 -4.78
C CYS A 134 6.68 -0.71 -5.71
N TRP A 135 5.45 -0.23 -5.90
CA TRP A 135 4.53 -0.81 -6.88
C TRP A 135 5.05 -0.71 -8.31
N MET A 136 5.68 0.41 -8.67
CA MET A 136 6.26 0.61 -9.99
C MET A 136 7.47 -0.28 -10.24
N LEU A 137 8.26 -0.56 -9.20
CA LEU A 137 9.31 -1.58 -9.29
C LEU A 137 8.73 -2.97 -9.61
N LEU A 138 7.72 -3.42 -8.86
CA LEU A 138 7.06 -4.71 -9.12
C LEU A 138 6.52 -4.77 -10.55
N ALA A 139 5.84 -3.71 -11.01
CA ALA A 139 5.27 -3.65 -12.34
C ALA A 139 6.35 -3.69 -13.43
N ALA A 140 7.44 -2.94 -13.26
CA ALA A 140 8.54 -2.91 -14.21
C ALA A 140 9.26 -4.26 -14.30
N ASP A 141 9.59 -4.87 -13.17
CA ASP A 141 10.26 -6.18 -13.16
C ASP A 141 9.38 -7.31 -13.73
N CYS A 142 8.09 -7.29 -13.38
CA CYS A 142 7.13 -8.24 -13.93
C CYS A 142 6.99 -8.06 -15.44
N MET A 143 6.85 -6.83 -15.95
CA MET A 143 6.77 -6.55 -17.39
C MET A 143 8.05 -6.92 -18.12
N HIS A 144 9.23 -6.66 -17.52
CA HIS A 144 10.50 -7.08 -18.09
C HIS A 144 10.58 -8.61 -18.23
N SER A 145 10.12 -9.34 -17.22
CA SER A 145 10.09 -10.80 -17.25
C SER A 145 9.07 -11.34 -18.25
N ILE A 146 7.87 -10.76 -18.34
CA ILE A 146 6.87 -11.14 -19.35
C ILE A 146 7.43 -10.91 -20.75
N ALA A 147 8.01 -9.74 -21.01
CA ALA A 147 8.59 -9.40 -22.32
C ALA A 147 9.63 -10.44 -22.76
N LYS A 148 10.53 -10.87 -21.86
CA LYS A 148 11.51 -11.92 -22.14
C LYS A 148 10.89 -13.29 -22.45
N LEU A 149 9.73 -13.60 -21.88
CA LEU A 149 9.03 -14.87 -22.12
C LEU A 149 8.26 -14.86 -23.45
N VAL A 150 7.57 -13.76 -23.76
CA VAL A 150 6.63 -13.69 -24.89
C VAL A 150 7.24 -13.09 -26.15
N ASN A 151 8.23 -12.21 -26.02
CA ASN A 151 8.84 -11.51 -27.14
C ASN A 151 10.35 -11.80 -27.22
N LYS A 152 10.74 -12.56 -28.24
CA LYS A 152 12.11 -13.07 -28.43
C LYS A 152 13.05 -12.06 -29.11
N GLU A 153 12.61 -10.84 -29.34
CA GLU A 153 13.46 -9.78 -29.90
C GLU A 153 14.43 -9.23 -28.85
N ALA A 154 15.69 -9.01 -29.25
CA ALA A 154 16.77 -8.61 -28.33
C ALA A 154 16.52 -7.29 -27.57
N ASN A 155 15.68 -6.40 -28.11
CA ASN A 155 15.35 -5.11 -27.50
C ASN A 155 14.00 -5.10 -26.76
N SER A 156 13.26 -6.21 -26.76
CA SER A 156 11.94 -6.26 -26.14
C SER A 156 12.04 -6.11 -24.63
N GLY A 157 11.21 -5.23 -24.06
CA GLY A 157 11.19 -4.96 -22.63
C GLY A 157 12.42 -4.25 -22.06
N LYS A 158 13.28 -3.64 -22.89
CA LYS A 158 14.44 -2.87 -22.44
C LYS A 158 14.06 -1.74 -21.48
N VAL A 159 13.00 -0.98 -21.81
CA VAL A 159 12.51 0.13 -20.99
C VAL A 159 12.06 -0.33 -19.60
N TYR A 160 11.43 -1.52 -19.51
CA TYR A 160 11.02 -2.08 -18.23
C TYR A 160 12.23 -2.52 -17.40
N GLY A 161 13.23 -3.13 -18.04
CA GLY A 161 14.48 -3.52 -17.39
C GLY A 161 15.26 -2.32 -16.84
N GLU A 162 15.43 -1.27 -17.64
CA GLU A 162 16.07 -0.02 -17.21
C GLU A 162 15.30 0.66 -16.07
N THR A 163 13.96 0.60 -16.10
CA THR A 163 13.12 1.12 -15.02
C THR A 163 13.26 0.27 -13.75
N ALA A 164 13.21 -1.06 -13.86
CA ALA A 164 13.38 -1.98 -12.73
C ALA A 164 14.77 -1.82 -12.08
N GLU A 165 15.83 -1.68 -12.88
CA GLU A 165 17.19 -1.42 -12.40
C GLU A 165 17.26 -0.10 -11.62
N LEU A 166 16.71 0.99 -12.17
CA LEU A 166 16.63 2.27 -11.48
C LEU A 166 15.86 2.20 -10.15
N LEU A 167 14.73 1.50 -10.13
CA LEU A 167 13.85 1.46 -8.97
C LEU A 167 14.30 0.45 -7.89
N SER A 168 15.06 -0.57 -8.27
CA SER A 168 15.65 -1.54 -7.33
C SER A 168 16.96 -1.05 -6.71
N ASP A 169 17.58 0.00 -7.25
CA ASP A 169 18.79 0.61 -6.67
C ASP A 169 18.53 1.04 -5.21
N PHE A 170 19.25 0.38 -4.31
CA PHE A 170 19.10 0.52 -2.87
C PHE A 170 19.57 1.89 -2.36
N GLU A 171 20.61 2.47 -2.99
CA GLU A 171 21.11 3.78 -2.59
C GLU A 171 20.15 4.89 -3.02
N ILE A 172 19.54 4.77 -4.20
CA ILE A 172 18.56 5.76 -4.69
C ILE A 172 17.32 5.79 -3.79
N ILE A 173 16.76 4.64 -3.41
CA ILE A 173 15.60 4.62 -2.51
C ILE A 173 15.96 5.17 -1.12
N ASN A 174 17.16 4.88 -0.62
CA ASN A 174 17.62 5.39 0.66
C ASN A 174 17.77 6.92 0.65
N GLN A 175 18.35 7.48 -0.42
CA GLN A 175 18.46 8.93 -0.58
C GLN A 175 17.11 9.65 -0.62
N MET A 176 16.09 9.03 -1.23
CA MET A 176 14.77 9.66 -1.39
C MET A 176 13.87 9.51 -0.16
N HIS A 177 13.94 8.37 0.53
CA HIS A 177 12.88 7.95 1.46
C HIS A 177 13.39 7.49 2.83
N PHE A 178 14.67 7.21 3.02
CA PHE A 178 15.13 6.63 4.27
C PHE A 178 15.47 7.70 5.32
N ASP A 179 14.80 7.64 6.46
CA ASP A 179 15.18 8.38 7.66
C ASP A 179 16.08 7.51 8.55
N SER A 180 17.36 7.86 8.62
CA SER A 180 18.35 7.16 9.43
C SER A 180 18.12 7.32 10.94
N THR A 181 17.38 8.33 11.37
CA THR A 181 17.08 8.58 12.78
C THR A 181 16.17 7.49 13.35
N HIS A 182 15.09 7.17 12.63
CA HIS A 182 14.12 6.16 13.05
C HIS A 182 14.30 4.82 12.33
N GLY A 183 15.21 4.72 11.36
CA GLY A 183 15.44 3.52 10.56
C GLY A 183 14.23 3.15 9.71
N ALA A 184 13.47 4.14 9.24
CA ALA A 184 12.19 3.94 8.55
C ALA A 184 12.20 4.60 7.17
N TYR A 185 11.51 3.97 6.21
CA TYR A 185 11.18 4.62 4.95
C TYR A 185 9.94 5.49 5.10
N LEU A 186 9.97 6.70 4.55
CA LEU A 186 8.93 7.71 4.72
C LEU A 186 8.62 8.38 3.37
N ASP A 187 7.38 8.83 3.23
CA ASP A 187 7.03 9.75 2.15
C ASP A 187 7.76 11.08 2.33
N PHE A 188 7.89 11.84 1.25
CA PHE A 188 8.42 13.20 1.27
C PHE A 188 7.38 14.19 0.75
N GLY A 189 7.34 15.39 1.32
CA GLY A 189 6.50 16.48 0.80
C GLY A 189 6.42 17.68 1.74
N ASN A 190 5.56 18.64 1.39
CA ASN A 190 5.38 19.86 2.16
C ASN A 190 4.54 19.60 3.43
N HIS A 191 5.21 19.49 4.58
CA HIS A 191 4.63 18.90 5.78
C HIS A 191 4.81 19.75 7.04
N THR A 192 3.81 19.72 7.92
CA THR A 192 3.84 20.17 9.32
C THR A 192 3.00 19.29 10.22
N GLU A 193 3.57 18.90 11.36
CA GLU A 193 2.88 18.17 12.43
C GLU A 193 1.96 19.08 13.25
N LYS A 194 2.06 20.40 13.07
CA LYS A 194 1.31 21.40 13.85
C LYS A 194 0.00 21.74 13.14
N VAL A 195 -0.86 20.74 13.00
CA VAL A 195 -2.23 20.88 12.51
C VAL A 195 -3.23 20.35 13.54
N ARG A 196 -4.44 20.91 13.58
CA ARG A 196 -5.51 20.40 14.44
C ARG A 196 -6.88 20.68 13.82
N LEU A 197 -7.90 19.96 14.30
CA LEU A 197 -9.29 20.32 14.07
C LEU A 197 -9.79 21.19 15.23
N SER A 198 -10.53 22.24 14.92
CA SER A 198 -11.10 23.19 15.88
C SER A 198 -12.54 23.53 15.49
N TRP A 199 -13.42 23.68 16.47
CA TRP A 199 -14.78 24.15 16.24
C TRP A 199 -14.77 25.66 16.02
N LYS A 200 -15.27 26.12 14.88
CA LYS A 200 -15.49 27.54 14.59
C LYS A 200 -16.97 27.82 14.39
N GLU A 201 -17.39 28.97 14.90
CA GLU A 201 -18.76 29.48 14.69
C GLU A 201 -18.84 30.13 13.31
N VAL A 202 -19.86 29.74 12.55
CA VAL A 202 -20.18 30.28 11.24
C VAL A 202 -21.57 30.89 11.34
N ILE A 203 -21.67 32.19 11.05
CA ILE A 203 -22.96 32.90 11.06
C ILE A 203 -23.56 32.76 9.67
N GLY A 204 -24.67 32.02 9.56
CA GLY A 204 -25.41 31.89 8.31
C GLY A 204 -26.13 33.18 7.92
N GLY A 205 -26.55 33.28 6.65
CA GLY A 205 -27.25 34.46 6.11
C GLY A 205 -28.57 34.84 6.82
N ASN A 206 -29.12 33.94 7.65
CA ASN A 206 -30.32 34.17 8.46
C ASN A 206 -30.02 34.49 9.95
N ASN A 207 -28.78 34.83 10.32
CA ASN A 207 -28.32 35.01 11.71
C ASN A 207 -28.37 33.75 12.59
N ASP A 208 -28.60 32.57 12.02
CA ASP A 208 -28.42 31.31 12.72
C ASP A 208 -26.92 30.98 12.86
N ALA A 209 -26.46 30.76 14.09
CA ALA A 209 -25.08 30.36 14.38
C ALA A 209 -24.96 28.84 14.29
N THR A 210 -24.17 28.35 13.33
CA THR A 210 -23.77 26.94 13.25
C THR A 210 -22.32 26.77 13.67
N ARG A 211 -21.94 25.55 14.06
CA ARG A 211 -20.55 25.21 14.36
C ARG A 211 -20.04 24.25 13.31
N GLU A 212 -18.87 24.56 12.76
CA GLU A 212 -18.16 23.70 11.83
C GLU A 212 -16.81 23.29 12.40
N LEU A 213 -16.46 22.01 12.24
CA LEU A 213 -15.15 21.50 12.60
C LEU A 213 -14.19 21.78 11.43
N VAL A 214 -13.24 22.69 11.64
CA VAL A 214 -12.30 23.12 10.61
C VAL A 214 -10.85 22.90 11.02
N ARG A 215 -10.02 22.64 10.02
CA ARG A 215 -8.58 22.46 10.13
C ARG A 215 -7.90 23.79 10.38
N GLU A 216 -6.99 23.81 11.35
CA GLU A 216 -6.08 24.91 11.64
C GLU A 216 -4.64 24.49 11.44
N VAL A 217 -3.87 25.33 10.76
CA VAL A 217 -2.42 25.17 10.56
C VAL A 217 -1.72 26.13 11.53
N LEU A 218 -0.96 25.58 12.47
CA LEU A 218 -0.33 26.32 13.58
C LEU A 218 1.16 26.62 13.32
N GLN A 219 1.76 26.00 12.32
CA GLN A 219 3.13 26.24 11.88
C GLN A 219 3.20 26.09 10.37
N MET A 220 3.95 26.96 9.69
CA MET A 220 4.19 26.83 8.26
C MET A 220 4.82 25.46 7.92
N PRO A 221 4.35 24.80 6.86
CA PRO A 221 4.93 23.54 6.41
C PRO A 221 6.26 23.77 5.69
N GLU A 222 7.08 22.72 5.68
CA GLU A 222 8.38 22.70 5.00
C GLU A 222 8.52 21.37 4.25
N LEU A 223 9.31 21.35 3.18
CA LEU A 223 9.64 20.12 2.45
C LEU A 223 10.51 19.22 3.34
N ARG A 224 10.01 18.03 3.68
CA ARG A 224 10.71 17.06 4.53
C ARG A 224 10.16 15.65 4.36
N LEU A 225 10.87 14.67 4.93
CA LEU A 225 10.31 13.35 5.19
C LEU A 225 9.14 13.46 6.18
N VAL A 226 8.03 12.80 5.87
CA VAL A 226 6.78 12.83 6.61
C VAL A 226 6.86 11.79 7.73
N PRO A 227 6.82 12.19 9.03
CA PRO A 227 7.18 11.33 10.16
C PRO A 227 6.04 10.38 10.58
N HIS A 228 5.52 9.59 9.66
CA HIS A 228 4.41 8.68 9.88
C HIS A 228 4.80 7.23 9.57
N ILE A 229 5.26 6.54 10.61
CA ILE A 229 5.66 5.14 10.54
C ILE A 229 4.42 4.24 10.60
N GLY A 230 4.31 3.33 9.64
CA GLY A 230 3.17 2.42 9.47
C GLY A 230 3.36 1.53 8.26
N TYR A 231 2.28 1.03 7.68
CA TYR A 231 2.36 0.14 6.51
C TYR A 231 3.12 0.76 5.34
N VAL A 232 2.95 2.06 5.05
CA VAL A 232 3.69 2.75 3.96
C VAL A 232 5.21 2.63 4.16
N SER A 233 5.68 2.74 5.40
CA SER A 233 7.11 2.60 5.72
C SER A 233 7.67 1.20 5.47
N LEU A 234 6.81 0.19 5.44
CA LEU A 234 7.21 -1.21 5.25
C LEU A 234 7.16 -1.63 3.79
N PHE A 235 6.83 -0.75 2.83
CA PHE A 235 6.76 -1.14 1.41
C PHE A 235 8.09 -1.66 0.86
N PRO A 236 9.26 -1.06 1.15
CA PRO A 236 10.53 -1.63 0.71
C PRO A 236 10.82 -3.01 1.31
N PHE A 237 10.40 -3.23 2.56
CA PHE A 237 10.47 -4.55 3.21
C PHE A 237 9.51 -5.56 2.55
N MET A 238 8.25 -5.20 2.36
CA MET A 238 7.22 -6.04 1.70
C MET A 238 7.59 -6.38 0.25
N GLY A 239 8.22 -5.44 -0.45
CA GLY A 239 8.74 -5.61 -1.81
C GLY A 239 10.06 -6.40 -1.88
N LYS A 240 10.62 -6.82 -0.74
CA LYS A 240 11.91 -7.54 -0.65
C LYS A 240 13.08 -6.78 -1.31
N ILE A 241 13.04 -5.45 -1.25
CA ILE A 241 14.01 -4.55 -1.89
C ILE A 241 15.29 -4.44 -1.03
N ILE A 242 15.16 -4.61 0.28
CA ILE A 242 16.26 -4.42 1.23
C ILE A 242 17.21 -5.62 1.14
N PRO A 243 18.52 -5.44 0.92
CA PRO A 243 19.48 -6.54 0.91
C PRO A 243 19.50 -7.32 2.22
N THR A 244 19.69 -8.64 2.15
CA THR A 244 19.62 -9.57 3.30
C THR A 244 20.69 -9.31 4.37
N ASP A 245 21.81 -8.70 3.98
CA ASP A 245 22.93 -8.34 4.84
C ASP A 245 22.91 -6.88 5.32
N SER A 246 21.95 -6.08 4.85
CA SER A 246 21.85 -4.66 5.20
C SER A 246 21.45 -4.46 6.66
N TRP A 247 22.14 -3.55 7.36
CA TRP A 247 21.76 -3.13 8.71
C TRP A 247 20.37 -2.46 8.75
N ILE A 248 19.88 -1.95 7.62
CA ILE A 248 18.52 -1.38 7.52
C ILE A 248 17.47 -2.46 7.68
N LEU A 249 17.75 -3.71 7.25
CA LEU A 249 16.85 -4.84 7.45
C LEU A 249 16.64 -5.13 8.94
N ASP A 250 17.72 -5.07 9.73
CA ASP A 250 17.65 -5.19 11.19
C ASP A 250 16.77 -4.10 11.82
N LYS A 251 16.81 -2.88 11.27
CA LYS A 251 15.90 -1.79 11.67
C LYS A 251 14.45 -2.03 11.28
N GLN A 252 14.17 -2.68 10.15
CA GLN A 252 12.80 -3.08 9.82
C GLN A 252 12.26 -4.10 10.83
N PHE A 253 13.09 -5.04 11.28
CA PHE A 253 12.71 -5.97 12.34
C PHE A 253 12.48 -5.25 13.68
N ASP A 254 13.28 -4.24 14.02
CA ASP A 254 13.03 -3.38 15.20
C ASP A 254 11.64 -2.71 15.09
N LEU A 255 11.29 -2.14 13.94
CA LEU A 255 9.99 -1.48 13.74
C LEU A 255 8.83 -2.47 13.82
N ILE A 256 8.91 -3.60 13.11
CA ILE A 256 7.86 -4.62 13.03
C ILE A 256 7.60 -5.21 14.42
N SER A 257 8.65 -5.64 15.13
CA SER A 257 8.53 -6.36 16.42
C SER A 257 8.27 -5.45 17.63
N ASN A 258 8.19 -4.12 17.43
CA ASN A 258 8.01 -3.18 18.52
C ASN A 258 6.56 -3.17 19.07
N LYS A 259 6.39 -3.80 20.24
CA LYS A 259 5.12 -3.91 20.99
C LYS A 259 4.53 -2.57 21.43
N SER A 260 5.35 -1.54 21.55
CA SER A 260 4.92 -0.20 21.92
C SER A 260 4.37 0.60 20.74
N THR A 261 4.68 0.21 19.49
CA THR A 261 4.31 0.96 18.29
C THR A 261 3.41 0.17 17.35
N LEU A 262 3.93 -0.77 16.57
CA LEU A 262 3.21 -1.49 15.52
C LEU A 262 2.68 -2.86 15.96
N TRP A 263 3.43 -3.58 16.79
CA TRP A 263 3.10 -4.95 17.15
C TRP A 263 1.89 -5.05 18.10
N THR A 264 1.03 -6.05 17.85
CA THR A 264 -0.09 -6.45 18.70
C THR A 264 -0.20 -7.98 18.74
N ASP A 265 -0.97 -8.50 19.70
CA ASP A 265 -1.30 -9.93 19.80
C ASP A 265 -2.31 -10.40 18.72
N PHE A 266 -2.71 -9.52 17.81
CA PHE A 266 -3.74 -9.74 16.79
C PHE A 266 -3.26 -9.47 15.35
N GLY A 267 -1.99 -9.06 15.18
CA GLY A 267 -1.41 -8.59 13.91
C GLY A 267 -0.73 -7.22 14.04
N LEU A 268 -0.18 -6.69 12.95
CA LEU A 268 0.45 -5.37 12.91
C LEU A 268 -0.57 -4.26 12.68
N ARG A 269 -0.39 -3.13 13.39
CA ARG A 269 -1.18 -1.90 13.20
C ARG A 269 -0.86 -1.25 11.86
N SER A 270 -1.87 -0.63 11.24
CA SER A 270 -1.67 0.20 10.05
C SER A 270 -0.78 1.42 10.29
N LEU A 271 -0.83 2.00 11.49
CA LEU A 271 -0.05 3.18 11.85
C LEU A 271 0.50 3.03 13.27
N ALA A 272 1.76 3.42 13.47
CA ALA A 272 2.44 3.35 14.75
C ALA A 272 1.79 4.26 15.79
N ARG A 273 1.78 3.82 17.05
CA ARG A 273 1.29 4.61 18.19
C ARG A 273 2.05 5.92 18.43
N THR A 274 3.25 6.05 17.88
CA THR A 274 4.08 7.27 17.94
C THR A 274 3.63 8.35 16.96
N SER A 275 2.83 8.02 15.94
CA SER A 275 2.28 9.02 15.03
C SER A 275 1.30 9.94 15.76
N THR A 276 1.40 11.24 15.50
CA THR A 276 0.45 12.25 15.98
C THR A 276 -0.98 12.02 15.48
N LEU A 277 -1.13 11.25 14.39
CA LEU A 277 -2.40 10.91 13.76
C LEU A 277 -2.92 9.50 14.11
N TYR A 278 -2.24 8.76 14.99
CA TYR A 278 -2.70 7.47 15.48
C TYR A 278 -4.11 7.57 16.11
N MET A 279 -5.05 6.79 15.57
CA MET A 279 -6.47 6.75 15.95
C MET A 279 -7.18 8.12 15.94
N LYS A 280 -6.66 9.11 15.20
CA LYS A 280 -7.32 10.41 15.00
C LYS A 280 -8.32 10.32 13.85
N ARG A 281 -9.55 10.78 14.10
CA ARG A 281 -10.54 11.03 13.04
C ARG A 281 -10.02 12.07 12.05
N ASN A 282 -10.42 11.97 10.79
CA ASN A 282 -9.98 12.91 9.76
C ASN A 282 -10.88 14.13 9.65
N THR A 283 -12.18 13.94 9.86
CA THR A 283 -13.21 14.98 9.90
C THR A 283 -14.12 14.73 11.10
N GLU A 284 -15.23 15.45 11.22
CA GLU A 284 -16.26 15.13 12.22
C GLU A 284 -16.81 13.71 12.05
N HIS A 285 -17.01 13.28 10.80
CA HIS A 285 -17.72 12.05 10.43
C HIS A 285 -16.82 10.93 9.92
N ASP A 286 -15.54 11.19 9.65
CA ASP A 286 -14.58 10.19 9.19
C ASP A 286 -13.76 9.62 10.37
N PRO A 287 -14.15 8.46 10.95
CA PRO A 287 -13.35 7.80 11.97
C PRO A 287 -12.00 7.31 11.40
N PRO A 288 -11.00 7.02 12.26
CA PRO A 288 -9.72 6.48 11.81
C PRO A 288 -9.90 5.12 11.10
N TYR A 289 -9.27 4.96 9.94
CA TYR A 289 -9.40 3.77 9.10
C TYR A 289 -8.06 3.02 8.92
N TRP A 290 -7.09 3.63 8.25
CA TRP A 290 -5.69 3.20 8.10
C TRP A 290 -4.77 3.86 9.14
N ARG A 291 -5.33 4.24 10.31
CA ARG A 291 -4.63 4.96 11.39
C ARG A 291 -4.47 4.15 12.67
N GLY A 292 -4.38 2.83 12.58
CA GLY A 292 -4.20 1.95 13.73
C GLY A 292 -4.80 0.54 13.57
N PRO A 293 -6.00 0.35 12.99
CA PRO A 293 -6.56 -0.96 12.75
C PRO A 293 -5.65 -1.91 11.96
N ILE A 294 -5.90 -3.20 12.11
CA ILE A 294 -5.10 -4.30 11.55
C ILE A 294 -5.79 -4.80 10.27
N TRP A 295 -5.00 -4.97 9.21
CA TRP A 295 -5.49 -5.27 7.87
C TRP A 295 -4.76 -6.47 7.28
N MET A 296 -5.53 -7.45 6.77
CA MET A 296 -4.97 -8.74 6.37
C MET A 296 -4.07 -8.65 5.13
N ASN A 297 -4.43 -7.85 4.13
CA ASN A 297 -3.64 -7.66 2.91
C ASN A 297 -2.20 -7.23 3.20
N MET A 298 -2.01 -6.21 4.05
CA MET A 298 -0.67 -5.72 4.40
C MET A 298 0.08 -6.72 5.29
N ASN A 299 -0.62 -7.34 6.26
CA ASN A 299 0.00 -8.36 7.11
C ASN A 299 0.44 -9.60 6.31
N TYR A 300 -0.30 -9.99 5.27
CA TYR A 300 0.08 -11.06 4.35
C TYR A 300 1.38 -10.73 3.60
N LEU A 301 1.51 -9.51 3.07
CA LEU A 301 2.75 -9.08 2.40
C LEU A 301 3.94 -9.02 3.36
N ILE A 302 3.72 -8.58 4.61
CA ILE A 302 4.76 -8.57 5.64
C ILE A 302 5.18 -10.00 6.01
N LEU A 303 4.24 -10.94 6.14
CA LEU A 303 4.56 -12.35 6.35
C LEU A 303 5.32 -12.97 5.18
N SER A 304 4.94 -12.65 3.94
CA SER A 304 5.66 -13.09 2.73
C SER A 304 7.11 -12.60 2.72
N ALA A 305 7.35 -11.35 3.11
CA ALA A 305 8.70 -10.81 3.23
C ALA A 305 9.48 -11.44 4.41
N LEU A 306 8.86 -11.62 5.58
CA LEU A 306 9.49 -12.30 6.71
C LEU A 306 9.89 -13.75 6.37
N ASP A 307 9.02 -14.48 5.65
CA ASP A 307 9.33 -15.83 5.17
C ASP A 307 10.52 -15.81 4.21
N TYR A 308 10.56 -14.87 3.25
CA TYR A 308 11.71 -14.68 2.36
C TYR A 308 13.01 -14.40 3.13
N TYR A 309 13.00 -13.42 4.03
CA TYR A 309 14.18 -13.06 4.82
C TYR A 309 14.58 -14.12 5.85
N SER A 310 13.73 -15.10 6.15
CA SER A 310 14.07 -16.25 7.00
C SER A 310 14.95 -17.29 6.29
N LYS A 311 15.11 -17.21 4.97
CA LYS A 311 15.83 -18.24 4.19
C LYS A 311 17.33 -17.98 4.10
N ASP A 312 17.76 -16.73 4.10
CA ASP A 312 19.16 -16.36 3.90
C ASP A 312 19.55 -15.04 4.59
N GLY A 313 20.85 -14.84 4.79
CA GLY A 313 21.45 -13.64 5.38
C GLY A 313 21.67 -13.70 6.90
N PRO A 314 22.40 -12.72 7.45
CA PRO A 314 22.79 -12.68 8.87
C PRO A 314 21.61 -12.55 9.85
N TYR A 315 20.45 -12.09 9.39
CA TYR A 315 19.28 -11.85 10.25
C TYR A 315 18.16 -12.90 10.08
N ARG A 316 18.44 -14.02 9.40
CA ARG A 316 17.42 -15.02 9.03
C ARG A 316 16.68 -15.61 10.25
N ASP A 317 17.40 -15.91 11.33
CA ASP A 317 16.82 -16.50 12.54
C ASP A 317 15.88 -15.49 13.23
N ARG A 318 16.22 -14.19 13.16
CA ARG A 318 15.37 -13.11 13.67
C ARG A 318 14.10 -12.97 12.85
N ALA A 319 14.21 -13.06 11.52
CA ALA A 319 13.06 -13.03 10.62
C ALA A 319 12.12 -14.23 10.87
N GLU A 320 12.66 -15.44 11.07
CA GLU A 320 11.90 -16.66 11.37
C GLU A 320 11.10 -16.54 12.69
N VAL A 321 11.71 -16.00 13.75
CA VAL A 321 11.01 -15.79 15.03
C VAL A 321 9.84 -14.82 14.85
N ILE A 322 10.07 -13.67 14.21
CA ILE A 322 9.03 -12.65 13.99
C ILE A 322 7.92 -13.20 13.09
N TYR A 323 8.27 -13.96 12.04
CA TYR A 323 7.33 -14.65 11.16
C TYR A 323 6.38 -15.55 11.95
N ASN A 324 6.94 -16.46 12.73
CA ASN A 324 6.17 -17.46 13.49
C ASN A 324 5.21 -16.82 14.48
N ASP A 325 5.67 -15.80 15.20
CA ASP A 325 4.85 -15.07 16.17
C ASP A 325 3.72 -14.28 15.49
N LEU A 326 4.01 -13.56 14.41
CA LEU A 326 3.02 -12.73 13.69
C LEU A 326 1.96 -13.61 13.04
N ARG A 327 2.39 -14.68 12.38
CA ARG A 327 1.52 -15.67 11.75
C ARG A 327 0.58 -16.30 12.77
N GLY A 328 1.12 -16.73 13.92
CA GLY A 328 0.33 -17.27 15.01
C GLY A 328 -0.73 -16.29 15.54
N ASN A 329 -0.37 -15.01 15.72
CA ASN A 329 -1.29 -13.96 16.17
C ASN A 329 -2.45 -13.74 15.20
N LEU A 330 -2.15 -13.65 13.90
CA LEU A 330 -3.16 -13.44 12.86
C LEU A 330 -4.13 -14.61 12.77
N ILE A 331 -3.62 -15.85 12.69
CA ILE A 331 -4.46 -17.06 12.61
C ILE A 331 -5.37 -17.16 13.84
N ARG A 332 -4.81 -17.05 15.05
CA ARG A 332 -5.60 -17.11 16.29
C ARG A 332 -6.70 -16.05 16.31
N ASN A 333 -6.38 -14.82 15.92
CA ASN A 333 -7.34 -13.72 15.97
C ASN A 333 -8.48 -13.90 14.96
N VAL A 334 -8.17 -14.23 13.71
CA VAL A 334 -9.19 -14.43 12.66
C VAL A 334 -10.07 -15.63 12.98
N VAL A 335 -9.49 -16.76 13.37
CA VAL A 335 -10.25 -17.97 13.75
C VAL A 335 -11.15 -17.71 14.96
N ARG A 336 -10.66 -16.97 15.97
CA ARG A 336 -11.48 -16.56 17.11
C ARG A 336 -12.70 -15.74 16.67
N ASN A 337 -12.49 -14.70 15.88
CA ASN A 337 -13.60 -13.87 15.38
C ASN A 337 -14.59 -14.68 14.54
N TYR A 338 -14.10 -15.55 13.67
CA TYR A 338 -14.96 -16.41 12.86
C TYR A 338 -15.79 -17.36 13.72
N ARG A 339 -15.21 -17.98 14.76
CA ARG A 339 -15.95 -18.83 15.69
C ARG A 339 -16.98 -18.08 16.52
N GLU A 340 -16.67 -16.86 16.95
CA GLU A 340 -17.54 -16.05 17.80
C GLU A 340 -18.68 -15.38 17.01
N THR A 341 -18.42 -14.96 15.77
CA THR A 341 -19.38 -14.14 15.00
C THR A 341 -19.87 -14.78 13.71
N GLY A 342 -19.27 -15.88 13.24
CA GLY A 342 -19.58 -16.51 11.96
C GLY A 342 -19.07 -15.74 10.72
N PHE A 343 -18.23 -14.72 10.90
CA PHE A 343 -17.82 -13.82 9.81
C PHE A 343 -16.33 -13.56 9.75
N LEU A 344 -15.83 -13.37 8.53
CA LEU A 344 -14.59 -12.64 8.26
C LEU A 344 -14.89 -11.15 8.13
N TRP A 345 -13.98 -10.33 8.63
CA TRP A 345 -14.14 -8.88 8.72
C TRP A 345 -13.09 -8.17 7.89
N GLU A 346 -13.42 -6.96 7.45
CA GLU A 346 -12.57 -6.08 6.64
C GLU A 346 -11.25 -5.72 7.36
N GLN A 347 -11.35 -5.41 8.65
CA GLN A 347 -10.24 -5.04 9.52
C GLN A 347 -10.47 -5.51 10.96
N TYR A 348 -9.43 -5.49 11.79
CA TYR A 348 -9.47 -5.91 13.18
C TYR A 348 -8.97 -4.80 14.13
N ASP A 349 -9.62 -4.69 15.28
CA ASP A 349 -9.25 -3.76 16.33
C ASP A 349 -7.88 -4.10 16.95
N GLN A 350 -7.04 -3.11 17.14
CA GLN A 350 -5.67 -3.24 17.62
C GLN A 350 -5.51 -3.39 19.14
N LYS A 351 -6.61 -3.33 19.91
CA LYS A 351 -6.62 -3.49 21.37
C LYS A 351 -7.21 -4.83 21.79
N GLN A 352 -8.29 -5.26 21.15
CA GLN A 352 -9.02 -6.48 21.51
C GLN A 352 -9.02 -7.53 20.40
N GLY A 353 -8.59 -7.17 19.19
CA GLY A 353 -8.62 -8.06 18.02
C GLY A 353 -10.01 -8.27 17.43
N LYS A 354 -11.03 -7.55 17.90
CA LYS A 354 -12.42 -7.70 17.43
C LYS A 354 -12.55 -7.21 15.99
N GLY A 355 -13.26 -7.97 15.15
CA GLY A 355 -13.59 -7.60 13.79
C GLY A 355 -14.38 -6.29 13.71
N LYS A 356 -14.04 -5.46 12.72
CA LYS A 356 -14.62 -4.13 12.48
C LYS A 356 -14.80 -3.89 10.97
N GLY A 357 -15.63 -2.89 10.63
CA GLY A 357 -15.91 -2.53 9.25
C GLY A 357 -16.95 -3.46 8.59
N CYS A 358 -16.84 -3.61 7.28
CA CYS A 358 -17.74 -4.42 6.48
C CYS A 358 -17.64 -5.91 6.83
N ARG A 359 -18.78 -6.61 6.79
CA ARG A 359 -18.89 -8.08 6.87
C ARG A 359 -20.17 -8.59 6.17
N PRO A 360 -20.17 -9.79 5.60
CA PRO A 360 -19.03 -10.69 5.42
C PRO A 360 -17.97 -10.06 4.50
N PHE A 361 -16.70 -10.17 4.89
CA PHE A 361 -15.57 -9.68 4.08
C PHE A 361 -14.68 -10.84 3.70
N THR A 362 -15.17 -11.69 2.79
CA THR A 362 -14.36 -12.70 2.10
C THR A 362 -13.57 -12.08 0.93
N GLY A 363 -13.24 -10.79 1.03
CA GLY A 363 -12.25 -10.11 0.20
C GLY A 363 -10.83 -10.51 0.62
N TRP A 364 -9.92 -9.55 0.80
CA TRP A 364 -8.53 -9.88 1.16
C TRP A 364 -8.35 -10.56 2.51
N THR A 365 -9.35 -10.57 3.40
CA THR A 365 -9.27 -11.36 4.65
C THR A 365 -9.22 -12.86 4.37
N SER A 366 -9.67 -13.32 3.19
CA SER A 366 -9.50 -14.68 2.70
C SER A 366 -8.03 -15.10 2.53
N LEU A 367 -7.08 -14.15 2.46
CA LEU A 367 -5.65 -14.44 2.46
C LEU A 367 -5.19 -15.21 3.72
N ILE A 368 -6.00 -15.23 4.79
CA ILE A 368 -5.72 -16.07 5.96
C ILE A 368 -5.56 -17.56 5.59
N LEU A 369 -6.22 -18.02 4.51
CA LEU A 369 -6.03 -19.38 4.01
C LEU A 369 -4.59 -19.60 3.53
N LEU A 370 -4.07 -18.66 2.74
CA LEU A 370 -2.68 -18.72 2.24
C LEU A 370 -1.67 -18.58 3.39
N VAL A 371 -1.98 -17.76 4.40
CA VAL A 371 -1.17 -17.67 5.62
C VAL A 371 -1.15 -19.02 6.35
N MET A 372 -2.29 -19.70 6.48
CA MET A 372 -2.36 -21.03 7.12
C MET A 372 -1.62 -22.10 6.32
N SER A 373 -1.64 -22.06 4.99
CA SER A 373 -0.92 -22.99 4.13
C SER A 373 0.53 -22.59 3.84
N GLU A 374 1.00 -21.47 4.40
CA GLU A 374 2.35 -20.93 4.19
C GLU A 374 2.68 -20.75 2.70
N SER A 375 1.66 -20.37 1.93
CA SER A 375 1.73 -20.24 0.48
C SER A 375 1.86 -18.77 0.11
N TYR A 376 3.10 -18.31 0.02
CA TYR A 376 3.43 -16.96 -0.40
C TYR A 376 3.89 -16.95 -1.87
N GLY A 377 3.52 -15.90 -2.61
CA GLY A 377 4.00 -15.73 -3.98
C GLY A 377 5.52 -15.68 -4.04
N SER A 378 6.11 -16.38 -5.00
CA SER A 378 7.55 -16.35 -5.23
C SER A 378 7.91 -14.97 -5.79
N ASN A 379 8.79 -14.21 -5.14
CA ASN A 379 9.40 -13.02 -5.75
C ASN A 379 10.82 -13.37 -6.17
#